data_AF-A0A9P9Q713-F1
#
_entry.id   AF-A0A9P9Q713-F1
#
_cell.length_a   1.000
_cell.length_b   1.000
_cell.length_c   1.000
_cell.angle_alpha   90.00
_cell.angle_beta   90.00
_cell.angle_gamma   90.00
#
_symmetry.space_group_name_H-M   'P 1'
#
loop_
_entity.id
_entity.type
_entity.pdbx_description
1 polymer ?
#
loop_
_entity_poly.entity_id
_entity_poly.type
_entity_poly.pdbx_seq_one_letter_code
_entity_poly.pdbx_strand_id
1 'polypeptide(L)'
;MAANIQKFRFLTAARNLFQLAASLSEKIMKNHAYQDGNKRTALVAADMFLKINGFKLQETPLQLGDVSQDLENAHVAVCTNAWTAEELGRFYEEKAKAIEAWTPEIMAYRNEAIEY
;
A
#
# COMPACT_ATOMS: atom_id res chain seq x y z
N MET A 1 -15.26 25.70 -23.93
CA MET A 1 -13.88 25.31 -23.60
C MET A 1 -13.94 24.36 -22.41
N ALA A 2 -13.89 23.05 -22.64
CA ALA A 2 -13.84 22.07 -21.56
C ALA A 2 -12.38 21.65 -21.40
N ALA A 3 -11.83 21.86 -20.21
CA ALA A 3 -10.47 21.54 -19.87
C ALA A 3 -10.22 20.04 -20.09
N ASN A 4 -9.13 19.77 -20.79
CA ASN A 4 -8.65 18.46 -21.16
C ASN A 4 -8.13 17.76 -19.89
N ILE A 5 -9.01 17.00 -19.22
CA ILE A 5 -8.63 16.16 -18.08
C ILE A 5 -7.72 15.07 -18.63
N GLN A 6 -6.41 15.24 -18.49
CA GLN A 6 -5.42 14.18 -18.68
C GLN A 6 -5.62 13.15 -17.58
N LYS A 7 -6.61 12.29 -17.83
CA LYS A 7 -6.81 10.97 -17.24
C LYS A 7 -5.42 10.31 -17.21
N PHE A 8 -4.83 10.12 -16.03
CA PHE A 8 -3.60 9.37 -15.81
C PHE A 8 -3.82 7.90 -16.20
N ARG A 9 -3.91 7.69 -17.51
CA ARG A 9 -4.25 6.45 -18.17
C ARG A 9 -2.95 5.82 -18.63
N PHE A 10 -2.15 5.35 -17.67
CA PHE A 10 -1.03 4.48 -17.97
C PHE A 10 -1.05 3.24 -17.06
N LEU A 11 -1.54 2.15 -17.68
CA LEU A 11 -1.08 0.76 -17.53
C LEU A 11 -1.71 -0.07 -16.38
N THR A 12 -2.64 -0.96 -16.78
CA THR A 12 -3.13 -2.18 -16.08
C THR A 12 -3.38 -2.03 -14.57
N ALA A 13 -4.56 -1.51 -14.21
CA ALA A 13 -4.87 -0.88 -12.93
C ALA A 13 -4.65 -1.71 -11.64
N ALA A 14 -4.81 -3.04 -11.64
CA ALA A 14 -4.68 -3.84 -10.41
C ALA A 14 -3.22 -4.13 -10.03
N ARG A 15 -2.40 -4.62 -10.98
CA ARG A 15 -0.96 -4.87 -10.75
C ARG A 15 -0.18 -3.61 -10.40
N ASN A 16 -0.65 -2.44 -10.84
CA ASN A 16 0.02 -1.17 -10.59
C ASN A 16 -0.08 -0.74 -9.12
N LEU A 17 -1.25 -0.88 -8.48
CA LEU A 17 -1.46 -0.42 -7.11
C LEU A 17 -0.59 -1.18 -6.10
N PHE A 18 -0.57 -2.51 -6.19
CA PHE A 18 0.26 -3.33 -5.32
C PHE A 18 1.75 -3.11 -5.56
N GLN A 19 2.14 -2.91 -6.83
CA GLN A 19 3.51 -2.59 -7.18
C GLN A 19 3.95 -1.20 -6.65
N LEU A 20 3.07 -0.20 -6.72
CA LEU A 20 3.32 1.12 -6.16
C LEU A 20 3.43 1.07 -4.63
N ALA A 21 2.53 0.33 -3.97
CA ALA A 21 2.60 0.12 -2.52
C ALA A 21 3.91 -0.58 -2.10
N ALA A 22 4.34 -1.58 -2.87
CA ALA A 22 5.60 -2.28 -2.62
C ALA A 22 6.82 -1.38 -2.84
N SER A 23 6.82 -0.56 -3.90
CA SER A 23 7.89 0.39 -4.19
C SER A 23 8.00 1.48 -3.12
N LEU A 24 6.86 1.96 -2.61
CA LEU A 24 6.80 2.88 -1.46
C LEU A 24 7.39 2.23 -0.21
N SER A 25 6.97 1.00 0.10
CA SER A 25 7.46 0.23 1.24
C SER A 25 8.97 0.03 1.18
N GLU A 26 9.50 -0.43 0.04
CA GLU A 26 10.93 -0.66 -0.17
C GLU A 26 11.74 0.61 0.12
N LYS A 27 11.34 1.74 -0.46
CA LYS A 27 12.05 3.01 -0.29
C LYS A 27 12.08 3.46 1.17
N ILE A 28 10.99 3.30 1.91
CA ILE A 28 10.94 3.63 3.34
C ILE A 28 11.87 2.71 4.15
N MET A 29 11.87 1.40 3.86
CA MET A 29 12.73 0.44 4.55
C MET A 29 14.21 0.69 4.29
N LYS A 30 14.60 0.87 3.02
CA LYS A 30 16.02 0.89 2.60
C LYS A 30 16.68 2.26 2.73
N ASN A 31 15.92 3.35 2.70
CA ASN A 31 16.49 4.69 2.88
C ASN A 31 16.75 5.05 4.35
N HIS A 32 16.41 4.17 5.31
CA HIS A 32 16.57 4.42 6.75
C HIS A 32 15.99 5.79 7.16
N ALA A 33 14.77 6.10 6.70
CA ALA A 33 14.15 7.42 6.89
C ALA A 33 13.95 7.79 8.38
N TYR A 34 13.93 6.80 9.27
CA TYR A 34 13.75 6.95 10.71
C TYR A 34 14.88 6.29 11.51
N GLN A 35 15.09 6.77 12.73
CA GLN A 35 16.07 6.22 13.69
C GLN A 35 15.80 4.75 14.03
N ASP A 36 14.51 4.38 14.19
CA ASP A 36 14.03 3.01 14.29
C ASP A 36 12.62 2.94 13.69
N GLY A 37 12.13 1.74 13.44
CA GLY A 37 10.76 1.50 13.01
C GLY A 37 10.53 1.57 11.51
N ASN A 38 11.58 1.70 10.69
CA ASN A 38 11.49 1.79 9.23
C ASN A 38 10.57 0.72 8.61
N LYS A 39 10.70 -0.54 9.04
CA LYS A 39 9.83 -1.65 8.57
C LYS A 39 8.36 -1.47 8.97
N ARG A 40 8.11 -1.08 10.23
CA ARG A 40 6.76 -0.81 10.74
C ARG A 40 6.12 0.35 9.97
N THR A 41 6.85 1.43 9.77
CA THR A 41 6.38 2.60 9.02
C THR A 41 6.14 2.28 7.54
N ALA A 42 7.02 1.47 6.92
CA ALA A 42 6.86 1.04 5.54
C ALA A 42 5.58 0.22 5.33
N LEU A 43 5.29 -0.70 6.25
CA LEU A 43 4.08 -1.50 6.22
C LEU A 43 2.82 -0.65 6.38
N VAL A 44 2.84 0.29 7.32
CA VAL A 44 1.72 1.23 7.52
C VAL A 44 1.51 2.10 6.28
N ALA A 45 2.59 2.60 5.67
CA ALA A 45 2.50 3.41 4.46
C ALA A 45 1.91 2.61 3.28
N ALA A 46 2.35 1.37 3.09
CA ALA A 46 1.83 0.48 2.06
C ALA A 46 0.35 0.11 2.30
N ASP A 47 0.00 -0.27 3.54
CA ASP A 47 -1.36 -0.63 3.93
C ASP A 47 -2.32 0.57 3.79
N MET A 48 -1.91 1.78 4.20
CA MET A 48 -2.72 2.99 4.04
C MET A 48 -2.90 3.39 2.57
N PHE A 49 -1.83 3.30 1.76
CA PHE A 49 -1.93 3.52 0.32
C PHE A 49 -2.96 2.57 -0.31
N LEU A 50 -2.87 1.28 0.01
CA LEU A 50 -3.83 0.29 -0.48
C LEU A 50 -5.24 0.56 0.04
N LYS A 51 -5.39 0.98 1.31
CA LYS A 51 -6.69 1.29 1.92
C LYS A 51 -7.41 2.38 1.18
N ILE A 52 -6.73 3.48 0.87
CA ILE A 52 -7.30 4.57 0.07
C ILE A 52 -7.71 4.09 -1.34
N ASN A 53 -7.06 3.04 -1.85
CA ASN A 53 -7.37 2.41 -3.13
C ASN A 53 -8.33 1.19 -3.03
N GLY A 54 -8.92 0.92 -1.86
CA GLY A 54 -9.93 -0.12 -1.66
C GLY A 54 -9.42 -1.51 -1.34
N PHE A 55 -8.16 -1.62 -0.93
CA PHE A 55 -7.54 -2.88 -0.50
C PHE A 55 -6.91 -2.74 0.89
N LYS A 56 -6.79 -3.81 1.65
CA LYS A 56 -6.10 -3.80 2.95
C LYS A 56 -5.17 -5.00 3.08
N LEU A 57 -3.99 -4.76 3.65
CA LEU A 57 -3.04 -5.82 4.05
C LEU A 57 -3.28 -6.24 5.51
N GLN A 58 -3.81 -5.33 6.33
CA GLN A 58 -4.10 -5.55 7.74
C GLN A 58 -5.51 -5.08 8.11
N GLU A 59 -6.16 -5.82 9.02
CA GLU A 59 -7.44 -5.42 9.61
C GLU A 59 -7.29 -4.13 10.39
N THR A 60 -6.40 -4.13 11.38
CA THR A 60 -6.08 -2.95 12.18
C THR A 60 -4.67 -2.45 11.85
N PRO A 61 -4.51 -1.24 11.31
CA PRO A 61 -3.19 -0.66 11.11
C PRO A 61 -2.54 -0.39 12.46
N LEU A 62 -1.20 -0.55 12.53
CA LEU A 62 -0.36 -0.29 13.72
C LEU A 62 -0.59 -1.22 14.93
N GLN A 63 -1.46 -2.22 14.84
CA GLN A 63 -1.70 -3.14 15.94
C GLN A 63 -0.52 -4.12 16.08
N LEU A 64 0.27 -3.92 17.15
CA LEU A 64 1.43 -4.73 17.46
C LEU A 64 0.99 -6.15 17.82
N GLY A 65 1.27 -7.12 16.94
CA GLY A 65 0.89 -8.53 17.12
C GLY A 65 -0.09 -9.09 16.09
N ASP A 66 -0.80 -8.22 15.35
CA ASP A 66 -1.71 -8.63 14.26
C ASP A 66 -1.05 -8.56 12.88
N VAL A 67 0.22 -8.13 12.83
CA VAL A 67 1.00 -8.25 11.60
C VAL A 67 1.23 -9.73 11.34
N SER A 68 0.66 -10.24 10.24
CA SER A 68 0.95 -11.59 9.78
C SER A 68 2.45 -11.81 9.67
N GLN A 69 2.96 -12.92 10.23
CA GLN A 69 4.37 -13.30 10.15
C GLN A 69 4.87 -13.31 8.70
N ASP A 70 3.99 -13.63 7.73
CA ASP A 70 4.32 -13.61 6.31
C ASP A 70 4.65 -12.19 5.82
N LEU A 71 3.93 -11.16 6.28
CA LEU A 71 4.20 -9.75 5.91
C LEU A 71 5.55 -9.29 6.46
N GLU A 72 5.85 -9.65 7.71
CA GLU A 72 7.15 -9.34 8.31
C GLU A 72 8.29 -10.01 7.54
N ASN A 73 8.13 -11.29 7.22
CA ASN A 73 9.11 -12.07 6.48
C ASN A 73 9.34 -11.51 5.07
N ALA A 74 8.27 -11.09 4.38
CA ALA A 74 8.37 -10.45 3.07
C ALA A 74 9.17 -9.14 3.13
N HIS A 75 8.95 -8.32 4.16
CA HIS A 75 9.69 -7.07 4.35
C HIS A 75 11.16 -7.33 4.68
N VAL A 76 11.43 -8.32 5.52
CA VAL A 76 12.81 -8.75 5.82
C VAL A 76 13.50 -9.24 4.54
N ALA A 77 12.83 -10.05 3.71
CA ALA A 77 13.38 -10.55 2.46
C ALA A 77 13.77 -9.41 1.50
N VAL A 78 12.98 -8.34 1.43
CA VAL A 78 13.35 -7.14 0.63
C VAL A 78 14.53 -6.38 1.23
N CYS A 79 14.59 -6.25 2.56
CA CYS A 79 15.70 -5.59 3.25
C CYS A 79 17.02 -6.35 3.07
N THR A 80 16.97 -7.69 3.02
CA THR A 80 18.15 -8.54 2.81
C THR A 80 18.48 -8.74 1.33
N ASN A 81 17.74 -8.09 0.41
CA ASN A 81 17.83 -8.28 -1.04
C ASN A 81 17.55 -9.71 -1.52
N ALA A 82 16.91 -10.54 -0.68
CA ALA A 82 16.41 -11.85 -1.09
C ALA A 82 15.20 -11.70 -2.04
N TRP A 83 14.38 -10.67 -1.83
CA TRP A 83 13.28 -10.28 -2.70
C TRP A 83 13.49 -8.88 -3.28
N THR A 84 12.96 -8.68 -4.49
CA THR A 84 12.80 -7.39 -5.16
C THR A 84 11.49 -6.72 -4.73
N ALA A 85 11.35 -5.41 -5.00
CA ALA A 85 10.07 -4.73 -4.83
C ALA A 85 8.96 -5.28 -5.74
N GLU A 86 9.31 -5.92 -6.85
CA GLU A 86 8.35 -6.58 -7.73
C GLU A 86 7.78 -7.86 -7.10
N GLU A 87 8.62 -8.65 -6.43
CA GLU A 87 8.19 -9.83 -5.68
C GLU A 87 7.32 -9.44 -4.49
N LEU A 88 7.67 -8.34 -3.80
CA LEU A 88 6.84 -7.78 -2.75
C LEU A 88 5.48 -7.30 -3.29
N GLY A 89 5.45 -6.70 -4.48
CA GLY A 89 4.22 -6.27 -5.14
C GLY A 89 3.28 -7.44 -5.45
N ARG A 90 3.83 -8.55 -5.97
CA ARG A 90 3.07 -9.79 -6.20
C ARG A 90 2.54 -10.38 -4.90
N PHE A 91 3.36 -10.37 -3.85
CA PHE A 91 2.95 -10.83 -2.53
C PHE A 91 1.82 -9.97 -1.94
N TYR A 92 1.87 -8.65 -2.11
CA TYR A 92 0.78 -7.77 -1.71
C TYR A 92 -0.51 -8.04 -2.48
N GLU A 93 -0.43 -8.26 -3.80
CA GLU A 93 -1.58 -8.63 -4.63
C GLU A 93 -2.25 -9.93 -4.13
N GLU A 94 -1.44 -10.91 -3.72
CA GLU A 94 -1.94 -12.19 -3.18
C GLU A 94 -2.60 -12.02 -1.79
N LYS A 95 -2.00 -11.20 -0.91
CA LYS A 95 -2.42 -11.10 0.50
C LYS A 95 -3.49 -10.04 0.75
N ALA A 96 -3.58 -9.04 -0.10
CA ALA A 96 -4.52 -7.94 0.09
C ALA A 96 -5.98 -8.41 -0.05
N LYS A 97 -6.84 -7.89 0.83
CA LYS A 97 -8.28 -8.11 0.76
C LYS A 97 -8.97 -6.85 0.26
N ALA A 98 -10.01 -7.01 -0.55
CA ALA A 98 -10.87 -5.88 -0.92
C ALA A 98 -11.61 -5.36 0.32
N ILE A 99 -11.81 -4.05 0.39
CA ILE A 99 -12.63 -3.41 1.42
C ILE A 99 -14.09 -3.48 0.95
N GLU A 100 -14.85 -4.41 1.53
CA GLU A 100 -16.25 -4.68 1.15
C GLU A 100 -17.24 -3.66 1.71
N ALA A 101 -16.94 -3.04 2.85
CA ALA A 101 -17.79 -2.05 3.49
C ALA A 101 -16.98 -0.82 3.89
N TRP A 102 -17.29 0.29 3.23
CA TRP A 102 -16.82 1.62 3.60
C TRP A 102 -17.88 2.28 4.49
N THR A 103 -17.47 2.94 5.57
CA THR A 103 -18.44 3.72 6.34
C THR A 103 -18.97 4.86 5.46
N PRO A 104 -20.22 5.32 5.68
CA PRO A 104 -20.77 6.45 4.96
C PRO A 104 -19.86 7.69 5.02
N GLU A 105 -19.17 7.92 6.14
CA GLU A 105 -18.22 9.02 6.28
C GLU A 105 -17.01 8.87 5.35
N ILE A 106 -16.43 7.67 5.24
CA ILE A 106 -15.28 7.44 4.36
C ILE A 106 -15.68 7.56 2.88
N MET A 107 -16.90 7.13 2.54
CA MET A 107 -17.45 7.32 1.20
C MET A 107 -17.62 8.80 0.85
N ALA A 108 -18.07 9.63 1.81
CA ALA A 108 -18.16 11.08 1.62
C ALA A 108 -16.78 11.71 1.37
N TYR A 109 -15.78 11.42 2.21
CA TYR A 109 -14.41 11.90 2.02
C TYR A 109 -13.81 11.48 0.67
N ARG A 110 -14.03 10.24 0.25
CA ARG A 110 -13.55 9.75 -1.05
C ARG A 110 -14.19 10.49 -2.21
N ASN A 111 -15.49 10.76 -2.15
CA ASN A 111 -16.21 11.44 -3.20
C ASN A 111 -15.80 12.93 -3.30
N GLU A 112 -15.59 13.59 -2.16
CA GLU A 112 -15.08 14.97 -2.10
C GLU A 112 -13.64 15.08 -2.63
N ALA A 113 -12.80 14.08 -2.40
CA ALA A 113 -11.42 14.06 -2.88
C ALA A 113 -11.27 13.95 -4.42
N ILE A 114 -12.35 13.60 -5.13
CA ILE A 114 -12.36 13.52 -6.60
C ILE A 114 -12.61 14.90 -7.25
N GLU A 115 -13.03 15.91 -6.48
CA GLU A 115 -13.46 17.22 -7.00
C GLU A 115 -12.36 18.31 -7.08
N TYR A 116 -11.08 17.97 -6.92
CA TYR A 116 -9.95 18.91 -7.09
C TYR A 116 -9.07 18.57 -8.30
#